data_AF-A0A496UQ61-F1
#
_entry.id   AF-A0A496UQ61-F1
#
_cell.length_a   1.000
_cell.length_b   1.000
_cell.length_c   1.000
_cell.angle_alpha   90.00
_cell.angle_beta   90.00
_cell.angle_gamma   90.00
#
_symmetry.space_group_name_H-M   'P 1'
#
loop_
_entity.id
_entity.type
_entity.pdbx_description
1 polymer ?
#
loop_
_entity_poly.entity_id
_entity_poly.type
_entity_poly.pdbx_seq_one_letter_code
_entity_poly.pdbx_strand_id
1 'polypeptide(L)'
;MDDTLKTEIAATVAEIFSAKEEADKRQQTEDALSKSAESIKAMTASLDAKTADNEELASQVEAITKERDDLQVAQEAADEKFNTVNDELEAAKAEMDDMKKDQAAAIRVAELEEAKVLGKDTDAVQAKIRDMSDEEFAAYKEERVALREAVLAELAIEAEEAEEEVAEEEVAEEEVAEEEVAEEEAQEEVAEEEVSEEAAEEEVAEEEAEEAAEEDEIAPAEIKGLGHSLSAALNFEVLPSDDLMSKYEKLGQAMADEFKNGK
;
A
#
# COMPACT_ATOMS: atom_id res chain seq x y z
N MET A 1 -40.35 -56.46 109.53
CA MET A 1 -39.43 -56.51 108.36
C MET A 1 -38.04 -56.66 108.92
N ASP A 2 -37.39 -57.79 108.65
CA ASP A 2 -35.99 -58.03 109.01
C ASP A 2 -35.09 -56.97 108.37
N ASP A 3 -34.08 -56.49 109.11
CA ASP A 3 -33.17 -55.44 108.66
C ASP A 3 -32.26 -55.90 107.50
N THR A 4 -32.06 -57.21 107.35
CA THR A 4 -31.42 -57.84 106.18
C THR A 4 -32.16 -57.50 104.90
N LEU A 5 -33.49 -57.64 104.89
CA LEU A 5 -34.32 -57.42 103.71
C LEU A 5 -34.32 -55.95 103.27
N LYS A 6 -34.28 -55.01 104.23
CA LYS A 6 -34.14 -53.57 103.93
C LYS A 6 -32.78 -53.24 103.32
N THR A 7 -31.72 -53.89 103.78
CA THR A 7 -30.35 -53.67 103.30
C THR A 7 -30.18 -54.19 101.87
N GLU A 8 -30.74 -55.36 101.58
CA GLU A 8 -30.76 -55.93 100.22
C GLU A 8 -31.58 -55.08 99.24
N ILE A 9 -32.74 -54.56 99.66
CA ILE A 9 -33.54 -53.63 98.85
C ILE A 9 -32.77 -52.34 98.59
N ALA A 10 -32.11 -51.77 99.61
CA ALA A 10 -31.32 -50.55 99.42
C ALA A 10 -30.13 -50.78 98.46
N ALA A 11 -29.46 -51.92 98.55
CA ALA A 11 -28.37 -52.29 97.66
C ALA A 11 -28.84 -52.48 96.20
N THR A 12 -29.94 -53.21 95.98
CA THR A 12 -30.51 -53.40 94.63
C THR A 12 -30.99 -52.10 94.02
N VAL A 13 -31.62 -51.22 94.80
CA VAL A 13 -32.02 -49.89 94.30
C VAL A 13 -30.81 -49.06 93.91
N ALA A 14 -29.75 -49.04 94.72
CA ALA A 14 -28.51 -48.32 94.40
C ALA A 14 -27.84 -48.87 93.12
N GLU A 15 -27.82 -50.19 92.96
CA GLU A 15 -27.31 -50.85 91.75
C GLU A 15 -28.12 -50.48 90.51
N ILE A 16 -29.46 -50.46 90.60
CA ILE A 16 -30.34 -50.03 89.50
C ILE A 16 -30.06 -48.58 89.09
N PHE A 17 -29.90 -47.66 90.06
CA PHE A 17 -29.61 -46.27 89.75
C PHE A 17 -28.22 -46.10 89.13
N SER A 18 -27.20 -46.81 89.65
CA SER A 18 -25.85 -46.78 89.07
C SER A 18 -25.84 -47.34 87.65
N ALA A 19 -26.53 -48.46 87.41
CA ALA A 19 -26.62 -49.07 86.09
C ALA A 19 -27.37 -48.17 85.09
N LYS A 20 -28.43 -47.49 85.55
CA LYS A 20 -29.16 -46.52 84.72
C LYS A 20 -28.29 -45.31 84.38
N GLU A 21 -27.58 -44.74 85.36
CA GLU A 21 -26.68 -43.61 85.12
C GLU A 21 -25.55 -43.98 84.14
N GLU A 22 -25.02 -45.20 84.25
CA GLU A 22 -24.02 -45.71 83.30
C GLU A 22 -24.61 -45.91 81.89
N ALA A 23 -25.83 -46.42 81.79
CA ALA A 23 -26.54 -46.56 80.51
C ALA A 23 -26.81 -45.19 79.87
N ASP A 24 -27.27 -44.20 80.64
CA ASP A 24 -27.53 -42.84 80.16
C ASP A 24 -26.22 -42.18 79.65
N LYS A 25 -25.10 -42.36 80.37
CA LYS A 25 -23.78 -41.89 79.92
C LYS A 25 -23.34 -42.57 78.63
N ARG A 26 -23.50 -43.90 78.53
CA ARG A 26 -23.17 -44.64 77.29
C ARG A 26 -23.98 -44.14 76.11
N GLN A 27 -25.29 -43.96 76.28
CA GLN A 27 -26.16 -43.43 75.24
C GLN A 27 -25.72 -42.03 74.80
N GLN A 28 -25.42 -41.13 75.73
CA GLN A 28 -24.90 -39.79 75.39
C GLN A 28 -23.58 -39.85 74.62
N THR A 29 -22.68 -40.78 74.98
CA THR A 29 -21.42 -40.95 74.26
C THR A 29 -21.63 -41.52 72.86
N GLU A 30 -22.55 -42.47 72.67
CA GLU A 30 -22.90 -43.02 71.36
C GLU A 30 -23.54 -41.95 70.46
N ASP A 31 -24.46 -41.15 70.99
CA ASP A 31 -25.08 -40.04 70.27
C ASP A 31 -24.04 -39.00 69.86
N ALA A 32 -23.09 -38.67 70.74
CA ALA A 32 -22.01 -37.72 70.44
C ALA A 32 -21.04 -38.26 69.38
N LEU A 33 -20.68 -39.55 69.47
CA LEU A 33 -19.82 -40.22 68.48
C LEU A 33 -20.52 -40.32 67.13
N SER A 34 -21.81 -40.64 67.10
CA SER A 34 -22.62 -40.70 65.88
C SER A 34 -22.65 -39.33 65.19
N LYS A 35 -22.95 -38.25 65.93
CA LYS A 35 -22.92 -36.87 65.39
C LYS A 35 -21.53 -36.47 64.88
N SER A 36 -20.47 -36.86 65.59
CA SER A 36 -19.10 -36.59 65.15
C SER A 36 -18.78 -37.33 63.85
N ALA A 37 -19.16 -38.61 63.74
CA ALA A 37 -18.97 -39.41 62.55
C ALA A 37 -19.72 -38.84 61.34
N GLU A 38 -20.96 -38.38 61.52
CA GLU A 38 -21.73 -37.71 60.47
C GLU A 38 -21.07 -36.38 60.03
N SER A 39 -20.58 -35.59 60.99
CA SER A 39 -19.88 -34.34 60.72
C SER A 39 -18.58 -34.55 59.95
N ILE A 40 -17.78 -35.56 60.33
CA ILE A 40 -16.56 -35.94 59.61
C ILE A 40 -16.91 -36.37 58.18
N LYS A 41 -17.94 -37.20 58.01
CA LYS A 41 -18.37 -37.65 56.68
C LYS A 41 -18.80 -36.47 55.79
N ALA A 42 -19.52 -35.51 56.34
CA ALA A 42 -19.93 -34.31 55.61
C ALA A 42 -18.72 -33.43 55.24
N MET A 43 -17.76 -33.25 56.14
CA MET A 43 -16.53 -32.52 55.87
C MET A 43 -15.66 -33.20 54.81
N THR A 44 -15.51 -34.53 54.86
CA THR A 44 -14.78 -35.29 53.83
C THR A 44 -15.43 -35.11 52.46
N ALA A 45 -16.75 -35.29 52.35
CA ALA A 45 -17.45 -35.09 51.08
C ALA A 45 -17.30 -33.65 50.55
N SER A 46 -17.33 -32.65 51.43
CA SER A 46 -17.10 -31.26 51.03
C SER A 46 -15.67 -31.00 50.58
N LEU A 47 -14.67 -31.66 51.17
CA LEU A 47 -13.27 -31.53 50.82
C LEU A 47 -12.99 -32.19 49.46
N ASP A 48 -13.56 -33.36 49.21
CA ASP A 48 -13.47 -34.06 47.93
C ASP A 48 -14.10 -33.22 46.80
N ALA A 49 -15.29 -32.66 47.03
CA ALA A 49 -15.94 -31.76 46.08
C ALA A 49 -15.08 -30.53 45.77
N LYS A 50 -14.55 -29.85 46.80
CA LYS A 50 -13.66 -28.69 46.59
C LYS A 50 -12.34 -29.05 45.91
N THR A 51 -11.87 -30.28 46.07
CA THR A 51 -10.65 -30.75 45.39
C THR A 51 -10.94 -30.91 43.90
N ALA A 52 -12.06 -31.52 43.55
CA ALA A 52 -12.50 -31.63 42.15
C ALA A 52 -12.71 -30.23 41.50
N ASP A 53 -13.38 -29.31 42.20
CA ASP A 53 -13.58 -27.94 41.70
C ASP A 53 -12.24 -27.23 41.45
N ASN A 54 -11.25 -27.40 42.34
CA ASN A 54 -9.92 -26.81 42.16
C ASN A 54 -9.16 -27.40 40.96
N GLU A 55 -9.28 -28.70 40.71
CA GLU A 55 -8.67 -29.35 39.54
C GLU A 55 -9.30 -28.86 38.22
N GLU A 56 -10.62 -28.66 38.21
CA GLU A 56 -11.33 -28.08 37.07
C GLU A 56 -10.89 -26.64 36.83
N LEU A 57 -10.86 -25.80 37.87
CA LEU A 57 -10.40 -24.42 37.77
C LEU A 57 -8.95 -24.33 37.32
N ALA A 58 -8.07 -25.20 37.79
CA ALA A 58 -6.68 -25.26 37.34
C ALA A 58 -6.59 -25.54 35.84
N SER A 59 -7.40 -26.48 35.34
CA SER A 59 -7.46 -26.83 33.91
C SER A 59 -7.99 -25.66 33.07
N GLN A 60 -9.01 -24.94 33.55
CA GLN A 60 -9.54 -23.75 32.87
C GLN A 60 -8.50 -22.62 32.83
N VAL A 61 -7.76 -22.40 33.92
CA VAL A 61 -6.69 -21.39 33.98
C VAL A 61 -5.58 -21.72 32.98
N GLU A 62 -5.17 -22.97 32.87
CA GLU A 62 -4.17 -23.40 31.89
C GLU A 62 -4.64 -23.15 30.45
N ALA A 63 -5.90 -23.49 30.14
CA ALA A 63 -6.48 -23.26 28.82
C ALA A 63 -6.54 -21.76 28.45
N ILE A 64 -7.04 -20.92 29.36
CA ILE A 64 -7.10 -19.46 29.17
C ILE A 64 -5.70 -18.86 29.04
N THR A 65 -4.73 -19.37 29.81
CA THR A 65 -3.35 -18.91 29.75
C THR A 65 -2.75 -19.14 28.37
N LYS A 66 -2.99 -20.33 27.80
CA LYS A 66 -2.53 -20.68 26.46
C LYS A 66 -3.21 -19.82 25.38
N GLU A 67 -4.52 -19.64 25.46
CA GLU A 67 -5.25 -18.76 24.53
C GLU A 67 -4.74 -17.32 24.57
N ARG A 68 -4.44 -16.81 25.77
CA ARG A 68 -3.83 -15.48 25.94
C ARG A 68 -2.46 -15.38 25.28
N ASP A 69 -1.61 -16.40 25.42
CA ASP A 69 -0.30 -16.42 24.76
C ASP A 69 -0.44 -16.47 23.23
N ASP A 70 -1.36 -17.29 22.70
CA ASP A 70 -1.63 -17.38 21.26
C ASP A 70 -2.16 -16.04 20.70
N LEU A 71 -3.07 -15.38 21.41
CA LEU A 71 -3.59 -14.07 21.03
C LEU A 71 -2.52 -12.97 21.07
N GLN A 72 -1.59 -13.03 22.03
CA GLN A 72 -0.50 -12.07 22.11
C GLN A 72 0.43 -12.19 20.89
N VAL A 73 0.78 -13.41 20.48
CA VAL A 73 1.58 -13.64 19.26
C VAL A 73 0.85 -13.14 18.01
N ALA A 74 -0.46 -13.38 17.92
CA ALA A 74 -1.27 -12.89 16.81
C ALA A 74 -1.33 -11.35 16.76
N GLN A 75 -1.39 -10.69 17.91
CA GLN A 75 -1.37 -9.24 18.01
C GLN A 75 -0.02 -8.66 17.55
N GLU A 76 1.09 -9.21 18.03
CA GLU A 76 2.44 -8.77 17.64
C GLU A 76 2.64 -8.88 16.11
N ALA A 77 2.20 -10.00 15.50
CA ALA A 77 2.25 -10.18 14.06
C ALA A 77 1.32 -9.23 13.28
N ALA A 78 0.21 -8.80 13.87
CA ALA A 78 -0.70 -7.83 13.26
C ALA A 78 -0.10 -6.41 13.30
N ASP A 79 0.55 -6.04 14.40
CA ASP A 79 1.21 -4.74 14.57
C ASP A 79 2.40 -4.59 13.58
N GLU A 80 3.18 -5.65 13.38
CA GLU A 80 4.25 -5.66 12.38
C GLU A 80 3.71 -5.41 10.97
N LYS A 81 2.64 -6.11 10.58
CA LYS A 81 1.99 -5.92 9.28
C LYS A 81 1.41 -4.53 9.11
N PHE A 82 0.80 -3.99 10.16
CA PHE A 82 0.26 -2.63 10.14
C PHE A 82 1.36 -1.61 9.84
N ASN A 83 2.52 -1.73 10.50
CA ASN A 83 3.65 -0.84 10.27
C ASN A 83 4.17 -0.95 8.84
N THR A 84 4.32 -2.16 8.30
CA THR A 84 4.74 -2.36 6.91
C THR A 84 3.77 -1.70 5.92
N VAL A 85 2.47 -1.95 6.07
CA VAL A 85 1.45 -1.35 5.19
C VAL A 85 1.42 0.17 5.32
N ASN A 86 1.65 0.70 6.52
CA ASN A 86 1.73 2.14 6.73
C ASN A 86 2.94 2.76 6.01
N ASP A 87 4.11 2.11 6.06
CA ASP A 87 5.30 2.56 5.35
C ASP A 87 5.12 2.50 3.83
N GLU A 88 4.51 1.42 3.32
CA GLU A 88 4.13 1.29 1.91
C GLU A 88 3.14 2.37 1.47
N LEU A 89 2.18 2.73 2.32
CA LEU A 89 1.21 3.79 2.05
C LEU A 89 1.89 5.16 1.94
N GLU A 90 2.82 5.47 2.85
CA GLU A 90 3.56 6.74 2.79
C GLU A 90 4.48 6.79 1.57
N ALA A 91 5.14 5.69 1.21
CA ALA A 91 5.92 5.59 -0.03
C ALA A 91 5.05 5.80 -1.28
N ALA A 92 3.88 5.15 -1.34
CA ALA A 92 2.94 5.31 -2.45
C ALA A 92 2.38 6.74 -2.55
N LYS A 93 2.15 7.43 -1.43
CA LYS A 93 1.75 8.84 -1.43
C LYS A 93 2.84 9.74 -2.01
N ALA A 94 4.10 9.53 -1.60
CA ALA A 94 5.22 10.28 -2.13
C ALA A 94 5.38 10.08 -3.65
N GLU A 95 5.28 8.83 -4.11
CA GLU A 95 5.32 8.49 -5.54
C GLU A 95 4.16 9.16 -6.30
N MET A 96 2.95 9.17 -5.73
CA MET A 96 1.80 9.82 -6.34
C MET A 96 1.99 11.34 -6.47
N ASP A 97 2.59 11.98 -5.47
CA ASP A 97 2.86 13.41 -5.51
C ASP A 97 3.98 13.74 -6.52
N ASP A 98 4.99 12.88 -6.65
CA ASP A 98 5.99 12.98 -7.72
C ASP A 98 5.37 12.82 -9.11
N MET A 99 4.49 11.83 -9.30
CA MET A 99 3.76 11.66 -10.57
C MET A 99 2.89 12.87 -10.92
N LYS A 100 2.25 13.51 -9.94
CA LYS A 100 1.49 14.76 -10.17
C LYS A 100 2.39 15.90 -10.62
N LYS A 101 3.58 16.04 -10.01
CA LYS A 101 4.57 17.03 -10.43
C LYS A 101 5.05 16.76 -11.86
N ASP A 102 5.32 15.51 -12.20
CA ASP A 102 5.68 15.11 -13.57
C ASP A 102 4.58 15.45 -14.58
N GLN A 103 3.33 15.14 -14.25
CA GLN A 103 2.18 15.44 -15.10
C GLN A 103 2.02 16.95 -15.29
N ALA A 104 2.13 17.73 -14.22
CA ALA A 104 2.08 19.18 -14.29
C ALA A 104 3.23 19.73 -15.16
N ALA A 105 4.46 19.23 -14.96
CA ALA A 105 5.61 19.61 -15.78
C ALA A 105 5.37 19.31 -17.27
N ALA A 106 4.86 18.13 -17.59
CA ALA A 106 4.58 17.73 -18.97
C ALA A 106 3.54 18.65 -19.65
N ILE A 107 2.47 19.00 -18.95
CA ILE A 107 1.46 19.97 -19.45
C ILE A 107 2.12 21.33 -19.70
N ARG A 108 2.92 21.80 -18.74
CA ARG A 108 3.63 23.08 -18.83
C ARG A 108 4.66 23.12 -19.97
N VAL A 109 5.37 22.02 -20.25
CA VAL A 109 6.24 21.92 -21.42
C VAL A 109 5.43 22.06 -22.71
N ALA A 110 4.31 21.33 -22.83
CA ALA A 110 3.44 21.41 -24.00
C ALA A 110 2.90 22.84 -24.24
N GLU A 111 2.56 23.55 -23.16
CA GLU A 111 2.14 24.95 -23.24
C GLU A 111 3.24 25.91 -23.73
N LEU A 112 4.50 25.68 -23.35
CA LEU A 112 5.64 26.46 -23.85
C LEU A 112 5.95 26.12 -25.31
N GLU A 113 5.76 24.88 -25.71
CA GLU A 113 5.88 24.43 -27.10
C GLU A 113 4.82 25.08 -27.99
N GLU A 114 3.56 25.10 -27.55
CA GLU A 114 2.45 25.75 -28.27
C GLU A 114 2.71 27.26 -28.46
N ALA A 115 3.25 27.91 -27.42
CA ALA A 115 3.68 29.31 -27.49
C ALA A 115 4.96 29.51 -28.32
N LYS A 116 5.59 28.44 -28.81
CA LYS A 116 6.89 28.38 -29.51
C LYS A 116 8.01 29.12 -28.77
N VAL A 117 7.98 29.03 -27.45
CA VAL A 117 9.00 29.58 -26.54
C VAL A 117 9.81 28.50 -25.84
N LEU A 118 9.55 27.22 -26.17
CA LEU A 118 10.33 26.10 -25.70
C LEU A 118 11.75 26.17 -26.30
N GLY A 119 12.75 26.15 -25.42
CA GLY A 119 14.15 26.17 -25.83
C GLY A 119 14.65 24.81 -26.33
N LYS A 120 15.90 24.75 -26.81
CA LYS A 120 16.54 23.50 -27.26
C LYS A 120 16.81 22.50 -26.14
N ASP A 121 16.94 22.98 -24.90
CA ASP A 121 17.19 22.17 -23.70
C ASP A 121 15.87 21.94 -22.96
N THR A 122 15.10 20.98 -23.46
CA THR A 122 13.77 20.63 -22.95
C THR A 122 13.84 20.04 -21.56
N ASP A 123 14.87 19.25 -21.27
CA ASP A 123 15.02 18.53 -20.01
C ASP A 123 15.34 19.49 -18.85
N ALA A 124 16.22 20.48 -19.09
CA ALA A 124 16.49 21.51 -18.08
C ALA A 124 15.27 22.40 -17.81
N VAL A 125 14.47 22.69 -18.84
CA VAL A 125 13.23 23.47 -18.69
C VAL A 125 12.17 22.66 -17.95
N GLN A 126 12.01 21.37 -18.27
CA GLN A 126 11.09 20.46 -17.59
C GLN A 126 11.45 20.32 -16.11
N ALA A 127 12.73 20.12 -15.78
CA ALA A 127 13.19 20.06 -14.39
C ALA A 127 12.89 21.36 -13.63
N LYS A 128 13.06 22.52 -14.29
CA LYS A 128 12.81 23.83 -13.69
C LYS A 128 11.32 24.06 -13.41
N ILE A 129 10.44 23.70 -14.35
CA ILE A 129 8.99 23.92 -14.21
C ILE A 129 8.30 22.82 -13.41
N ARG A 130 8.95 21.69 -13.13
CA ARG A 130 8.38 20.58 -12.34
C ARG A 130 7.95 21.01 -10.94
N ASP A 131 8.80 21.75 -10.25
CA ASP A 131 8.55 22.18 -8.87
C ASP A 131 7.93 23.59 -8.77
N MET A 132 7.66 24.24 -9.91
CA MET A 132 7.00 25.56 -9.91
C MET A 132 5.53 25.44 -9.50
N SER A 133 5.04 26.48 -8.83
CA SER A 133 3.60 26.70 -8.70
C SER A 133 3.00 27.14 -10.04
N ASP A 134 1.67 27.07 -10.15
CA ASP A 134 0.96 27.51 -11.37
C ASP A 134 1.14 29.02 -11.62
N GLU A 135 1.21 29.82 -10.55
CA GLU A 135 1.45 31.27 -10.64
C GLU A 135 2.87 31.57 -11.15
N GLU A 136 3.88 30.88 -10.62
CA GLU A 136 5.27 31.03 -11.09
C GLU A 136 5.42 30.59 -12.54
N PHE A 137 4.75 29.50 -12.93
CA PHE A 137 4.79 29.05 -14.31
C PHE A 137 4.10 30.03 -15.27
N ALA A 138 2.95 30.59 -14.89
CA ALA A 138 2.25 31.58 -15.71
C ALA A 138 3.13 32.81 -15.96
N ALA A 139 3.75 33.35 -14.92
CA ALA A 139 4.69 34.46 -15.05
C ALA A 139 5.90 34.09 -15.93
N TYR A 140 6.47 32.90 -15.73
CA TYR A 140 7.59 32.41 -16.54
C TYR A 140 7.22 32.29 -18.03
N LYS A 141 6.03 31.78 -18.34
CA LYS A 141 5.51 31.67 -19.71
C LYS A 141 5.33 33.05 -20.34
N GLU A 142 4.73 34.00 -19.62
CA GLU A 142 4.54 35.38 -20.09
C GLU A 142 5.88 36.07 -20.37
N GLU A 143 6.86 35.96 -19.47
CA GLU A 143 8.20 36.49 -19.68
C GLU A 143 8.87 35.91 -20.94
N ARG A 144 8.72 34.60 -21.15
CA ARG A 144 9.27 33.91 -22.33
C ARG A 144 8.62 34.35 -23.64
N VAL A 145 7.31 34.57 -23.64
CA VAL A 145 6.57 35.08 -24.80
C VAL A 145 6.97 36.52 -25.10
N ALA A 146 7.01 37.38 -24.07
CA ALA A 146 7.43 38.77 -24.21
C ALA A 146 8.87 38.89 -24.76
N LEU A 147 9.80 38.04 -24.29
CA LEU A 147 11.16 37.99 -24.82
C LEU A 147 11.19 37.57 -26.30
N ARG A 148 10.38 36.57 -26.68
CA ARG A 148 10.29 36.14 -28.09
C ARG A 148 9.74 37.26 -28.98
N GLU A 149 8.69 37.94 -28.54
CA GLU A 149 8.12 39.07 -29.28
C GLU A 149 9.11 40.22 -29.43
N ALA A 150 9.85 40.55 -28.36
CA ALA A 150 10.91 41.56 -28.41
C ALA A 150 12.02 41.20 -29.39
N VAL A 151 12.50 39.95 -29.38
CA VAL A 151 13.53 39.47 -30.32
C VAL A 151 13.01 39.45 -31.76
N LEU A 152 11.76 39.04 -31.99
CA LEU A 152 11.16 39.09 -33.34
C LEU A 152 10.99 40.51 -33.84
N ALA A 153 10.64 41.46 -32.97
CA ALA A 153 10.55 42.87 -33.33
C ALA A 153 11.93 43.46 -33.68
N GLU A 154 12.97 43.14 -32.90
CA GLU A 154 14.35 43.55 -33.19
C GLU A 154 14.85 42.99 -34.53
N LEU A 155 14.62 41.69 -34.79
CA LEU A 155 14.97 41.07 -36.06
C LEU A 155 14.17 41.63 -37.25
N ALA A 156 12.92 42.06 -37.03
CA ALA A 156 12.12 42.68 -38.09
C ALA A 156 12.64 44.07 -38.46
N ILE A 157 13.08 44.85 -37.48
CA ILE A 157 13.73 46.15 -37.71
C ILE A 157 15.05 45.96 -38.46
N GLU A 158 15.89 45.01 -38.01
CA GLU A 158 17.17 44.71 -38.67
C GLU A 158 16.97 44.20 -40.11
N ALA A 159 15.91 43.43 -40.37
CA ALA A 159 15.57 43.00 -41.72
C ALA A 159 15.06 44.16 -42.61
N GLU A 160 14.26 45.09 -42.06
CA GLU A 160 13.80 46.28 -42.78
C GLU A 160 14.96 47.23 -43.10
N GLU A 161 15.89 47.44 -42.16
CA GLU A 161 17.12 48.22 -42.37
C GLU A 161 18.05 47.56 -43.41
N ALA A 162 18.16 46.22 -43.41
CA ALA A 162 18.94 45.51 -44.41
C ALA A 162 18.30 45.54 -45.81
N GLU A 163 16.97 45.48 -45.92
CA GLU A 163 16.27 45.65 -47.20
C GLU A 163 16.38 47.09 -47.73
N GLU A 164 16.39 48.10 -46.83
CA GLU A 164 16.59 49.51 -47.19
C GLU A 164 18.04 49.78 -47.65
N GLU A 165 19.06 49.19 -47.00
CA GLU A 165 20.46 49.27 -47.48
C GLU A 165 20.66 48.62 -48.86
N VAL A 166 20.05 47.47 -49.13
CA VAL A 166 20.16 46.79 -50.45
C VAL A 166 19.42 47.57 -51.55
N ALA A 167 18.30 48.22 -51.21
CA ALA A 167 17.58 49.08 -52.15
C ALA A 167 18.34 50.38 -52.45
N GLU A 168 19.05 50.96 -51.49
CA GLU A 168 19.93 52.11 -51.75
C GLU A 168 21.19 51.72 -52.56
N GLU A 169 21.70 50.49 -52.41
CA GLU A 169 22.84 49.98 -53.18
C GLU A 169 22.47 49.69 -54.66
N GLU A 170 21.27 49.14 -54.96
CA GLU A 170 20.82 48.95 -56.35
C GLU A 170 20.53 50.28 -57.08
N VAL A 171 20.04 51.32 -56.39
CA VAL A 171 19.80 52.64 -57.02
C VAL A 171 21.12 53.38 -57.28
N ALA A 172 22.16 53.12 -56.48
CA ALA A 172 23.50 53.65 -56.72
C ALA A 172 24.21 52.97 -57.90
N GLU A 173 23.95 51.68 -58.17
CA GLU A 173 24.46 51.03 -59.39
C GLU A 173 23.68 51.45 -60.65
N GLU A 174 22.39 51.80 -60.55
CA GLU A 174 21.61 52.29 -61.71
C GLU A 174 21.98 53.73 -62.12
N GLU A 175 22.32 54.64 -61.19
CA GLU A 175 22.80 56.00 -61.55
C GLU A 175 24.23 56.01 -62.13
N VAL A 176 25.07 55.00 -61.87
CA VAL A 176 26.39 54.89 -62.52
C VAL A 176 26.28 54.26 -63.92
N ALA A 177 25.21 53.52 -64.20
CA ALA A 177 24.99 52.90 -65.51
C ALA A 177 24.48 53.87 -66.59
N GLU A 178 23.93 55.05 -66.25
CA GLU A 178 23.57 56.08 -67.25
C GLU A 178 24.73 57.06 -67.59
N GLU A 179 25.83 57.10 -66.82
CA GLU A 179 27.00 57.96 -67.11
C GLU A 179 28.16 57.24 -67.83
N GLU A 180 28.09 55.91 -68.03
CA GLU A 180 29.09 55.16 -68.82
C GLU A 180 28.58 54.66 -70.20
N VAL A 181 27.46 55.17 -70.72
CA VAL A 181 27.00 54.92 -72.11
C VAL A 181 27.40 56.06 -73.05
N ALA A 182 28.64 56.55 -72.93
CA ALA A 182 29.19 57.56 -73.82
C ALA A 182 30.70 57.36 -74.11
N GLU A 183 31.21 56.13 -74.08
CA GLU A 183 32.49 55.81 -74.73
C GLU A 183 32.48 54.34 -75.22
N GLU A 184 31.44 54.03 -76.00
CA GLU A 184 31.49 52.96 -76.99
C GLU A 184 32.45 53.40 -78.10
N GLU A 185 33.57 52.69 -78.25
CA GLU A 185 34.09 52.19 -79.53
C GLU A 185 35.62 51.96 -79.42
N ALA A 186 36.01 50.68 -79.37
CA ALA A 186 36.98 50.08 -80.28
C ALA A 186 37.78 48.96 -79.58
N GLN A 187 37.42 47.71 -79.90
CA GLN A 187 38.29 46.68 -80.50
C GLN A 187 37.65 45.31 -80.22
N GLU A 188 37.03 44.69 -81.21
CA GLU A 188 37.69 43.89 -82.27
C GLU A 188 38.15 42.55 -81.67
N GLU A 189 37.27 41.56 -81.64
CA GLU A 189 37.00 40.56 -82.69
C GLU A 189 37.81 39.26 -82.52
N VAL A 190 37.08 38.14 -82.62
CA VAL A 190 37.50 36.77 -82.99
C VAL A 190 38.15 35.88 -81.90
N ALA A 191 37.40 34.86 -81.46
CA ALA A 191 37.63 33.47 -81.89
C ALA A 191 36.55 32.52 -81.33
N GLU A 192 35.72 32.02 -82.24
CA GLU A 192 34.85 30.85 -82.08
C GLU A 192 35.67 29.55 -82.04
N GLU A 193 35.33 28.60 -81.17
CA GLU A 193 35.41 27.14 -81.39
C GLU A 193 34.70 26.46 -80.19
N GLU A 194 33.40 26.17 -80.28
CA GLU A 194 32.77 24.89 -80.67
C GLU A 194 32.93 23.71 -79.68
N VAL A 195 31.84 22.92 -79.64
CA VAL A 195 31.67 21.53 -79.16
C VAL A 195 31.32 21.40 -77.66
N SER A 196 30.06 21.15 -77.25
CA SER A 196 29.12 20.03 -77.51
C SER A 196 29.36 18.81 -76.63
N GLU A 197 28.26 18.35 -76.00
CA GLU A 197 28.02 17.04 -75.34
C GLU A 197 28.88 16.78 -74.09
N GLU A 198 28.34 16.30 -72.97
CA GLU A 198 27.82 14.94 -72.84
C GLU A 198 27.01 14.79 -71.52
N ALA A 199 25.99 13.93 -71.59
CA ALA A 199 25.13 13.48 -70.52
C ALA A 199 25.77 12.29 -69.74
N ALA A 200 25.01 11.75 -68.77
CA ALA A 200 25.25 10.49 -68.03
C ALA A 200 26.33 10.61 -66.92
N GLU A 201 26.27 9.97 -65.76
CA GLU A 201 25.46 8.90 -65.15
C GLU A 201 25.80 8.98 -63.63
N GLU A 202 24.84 8.79 -62.72
CA GLU A 202 24.74 7.58 -61.88
C GLU A 202 25.93 7.36 -60.92
N GLU A 203 25.71 7.45 -59.61
CA GLU A 203 25.87 6.29 -58.72
C GLU A 203 25.25 6.54 -57.34
N VAL A 204 24.35 5.63 -57.02
CA VAL A 204 23.80 5.30 -55.71
C VAL A 204 24.86 4.48 -54.99
N ALA A 205 25.14 4.78 -53.73
CA ALA A 205 25.82 3.86 -52.82
C ALA A 205 24.96 3.69 -51.57
N GLU A 206 24.20 2.60 -51.58
CA GLU A 206 23.71 1.91 -50.39
C GLU A 206 24.91 1.45 -49.54
N GLU A 207 24.83 1.65 -48.22
CA GLU A 207 25.55 0.80 -47.27
C GLU A 207 24.57 0.45 -46.13
N GLU A 208 23.78 -0.60 -46.36
CA GLU A 208 23.33 -1.50 -45.30
C GLU A 208 24.37 -2.61 -45.13
N ALA A 209 24.83 -2.78 -43.89
CA ALA A 209 25.35 -4.03 -43.34
C ALA A 209 25.08 -3.94 -41.83
N GLU A 210 24.01 -4.54 -41.31
CA GLU A 210 23.97 -5.94 -40.84
C GLU A 210 25.24 -6.38 -40.12
N GLU A 211 25.22 -6.32 -38.78
CA GLU A 211 25.70 -7.43 -37.97
C GLU A 211 24.67 -7.75 -36.89
N ALA A 212 24.04 -8.91 -37.08
CA ALA A 212 23.26 -9.63 -36.10
C ALA A 212 24.17 -10.59 -35.31
N ALA A 213 23.61 -11.04 -34.18
CA ALA A 213 23.94 -12.22 -33.39
C ALA A 213 24.87 -12.02 -32.17
N GLU A 214 24.23 -11.92 -31.00
CA GLU A 214 24.24 -13.02 -30.02
C GLU A 214 22.95 -12.94 -29.17
N GLU A 215 21.91 -13.64 -29.64
CA GLU A 215 20.74 -14.00 -28.84
C GLU A 215 21.09 -15.20 -27.97
N ASP A 216 21.16 -15.02 -26.66
CA ASP A 216 21.09 -16.13 -25.71
C ASP A 216 19.65 -16.67 -25.72
N GLU A 217 19.43 -17.75 -26.44
CA GLU A 217 18.23 -18.60 -26.39
C GLU A 217 18.05 -19.18 -24.97
N ILE A 218 17.33 -18.47 -24.10
CA ILE A 218 16.74 -19.07 -22.91
C ILE A 218 15.40 -19.67 -23.31
N ALA A 219 15.37 -21.00 -23.48
CA ALA A 219 14.15 -21.76 -23.72
C ALA A 219 13.05 -21.35 -22.70
N PRO A 220 11.82 -21.03 -23.13
CA PRO A 220 10.76 -20.70 -22.21
C PRO A 220 10.41 -21.95 -21.38
N ALA A 221 10.60 -21.86 -20.07
CA ALA A 221 10.06 -22.85 -19.15
C ALA A 221 8.53 -22.89 -19.33
N GLU A 222 7.98 -24.04 -19.69
CA GLU A 222 6.54 -24.30 -19.57
C GLU A 222 6.13 -24.17 -18.11
N ILE A 223 5.73 -22.96 -17.69
CA ILE A 223 5.08 -22.74 -16.40
C ILE A 223 3.61 -23.16 -16.57
N LYS A 224 3.34 -24.45 -16.35
CA LYS A 224 1.98 -24.93 -16.05
C LYS A 224 1.47 -24.20 -14.80
N GLY A 225 0.77 -23.08 -15.00
CA GLY A 225 0.17 -22.33 -13.90
C GLY A 225 -0.27 -20.89 -14.20
N LEU A 226 0.14 -20.31 -15.33
CA LEU A 226 -0.10 -18.87 -15.58
C LEU A 226 -1.57 -18.47 -15.80
N GLY A 227 -2.49 -19.43 -15.95
CA GLY A 227 -3.91 -19.15 -16.09
C GLY A 227 -4.66 -18.87 -14.79
N HIS A 228 -4.06 -19.14 -13.62
CA HIS A 228 -4.73 -18.98 -12.31
C HIS A 228 -4.22 -17.79 -11.50
N SER A 229 -3.03 -17.27 -11.80
CA SER A 229 -2.42 -16.14 -11.07
C SER A 229 -2.86 -14.78 -11.59
N LEU A 230 -3.05 -14.63 -12.91
CA LEU A 230 -3.55 -13.38 -13.49
C LEU A 230 -5.03 -13.11 -13.14
N SER A 231 -5.83 -14.15 -12.94
CA SER A 231 -7.22 -14.02 -12.46
C SER A 231 -7.31 -13.61 -10.98
N ALA A 232 -6.25 -13.82 -10.19
CA ALA A 232 -6.23 -13.42 -8.78
C ALA A 232 -5.92 -11.92 -8.60
N ALA A 233 -5.22 -11.29 -9.55
CA ALA A 233 -4.79 -9.90 -9.44
C ALA A 233 -5.85 -8.87 -9.91
N LEU A 234 -6.88 -9.30 -10.65
CA LEU A 234 -7.92 -8.42 -11.19
C LEU A 234 -9.29 -8.58 -10.51
N ASN A 235 -9.33 -9.05 -9.26
CA ASN A 235 -10.57 -9.31 -8.53
C ASN A 235 -10.95 -8.15 -7.59
N PHE A 236 -11.13 -6.95 -8.15
CA PHE A 236 -11.60 -5.76 -7.41
C PHE A 236 -13.14 -5.70 -7.21
N GLU A 237 -13.87 -6.77 -7.51
CA GLU A 237 -15.27 -6.92 -7.12
C GLU A 237 -15.44 -8.18 -6.26
N VAL A 238 -14.94 -8.13 -5.02
CA VAL A 238 -15.40 -9.05 -3.98
C VAL A 238 -16.78 -8.58 -3.54
N LEU A 239 -17.80 -8.91 -4.33
CA LEU A 239 -19.09 -9.26 -3.73
C LEU A 239 -18.77 -10.36 -2.71
N PRO A 240 -19.18 -10.23 -1.44
CA PRO A 240 -18.96 -11.30 -0.47
C PRO A 240 -19.54 -12.56 -1.10
N SER A 241 -18.69 -13.58 -1.29
CA SER A 241 -19.14 -14.85 -1.84
C SER A 241 -20.38 -15.28 -1.06
N ASP A 242 -21.39 -15.83 -1.75
CA ASP A 242 -22.65 -16.26 -1.11
C ASP A 242 -22.41 -17.16 0.12
N ASP A 243 -21.23 -17.80 0.19
CA ASP A 243 -20.72 -18.57 1.33
C ASP A 243 -20.46 -17.74 2.60
N LEU A 244 -19.94 -16.51 2.49
CA LEU A 244 -19.72 -15.63 3.65
C LEU A 244 -21.04 -15.11 4.23
N MET A 245 -21.95 -14.62 3.38
CA MET A 245 -23.27 -14.16 3.83
C MET A 245 -24.06 -15.31 4.47
N SER A 246 -24.01 -16.50 3.87
CA SER A 246 -24.64 -17.71 4.44
C SER A 246 -24.03 -18.12 5.79
N LYS A 247 -22.72 -17.92 6.00
CA LYS A 247 -22.06 -18.18 7.30
C LYS A 247 -22.51 -17.20 8.36
N TYR A 248 -22.60 -15.90 8.03
CA TYR A 248 -23.09 -14.88 8.96
C TYR A 248 -24.57 -15.08 9.32
N GLU A 249 -25.40 -15.48 8.35
CA GLU A 249 -26.81 -15.77 8.60
C GLU A 249 -26.99 -16.99 9.53
N LYS A 250 -26.21 -18.06 9.31
CA LYS A 250 -26.19 -19.24 10.21
C LYS A 250 -25.71 -18.90 11.61
N LEU A 251 -24.67 -18.06 11.74
CA LEU A 251 -24.18 -17.60 13.04
C LEU A 251 -25.24 -16.78 13.78
N GLY A 252 -25.94 -15.89 13.07
CA GLY A 252 -27.03 -15.10 13.62
C GLY A 252 -28.23 -15.94 14.05
N GLN A 253 -28.61 -16.96 13.28
CA GLN A 253 -29.66 -17.90 13.66
C GLN A 253 -29.26 -18.72 14.89
N ALA A 254 -28.03 -19.23 14.95
CA ALA A 254 -27.53 -19.99 16.10
C ALA A 254 -27.56 -19.14 17.39
N MET A 255 -27.09 -17.90 17.33
CA MET A 255 -27.14 -16.98 18.49
C MET A 255 -28.58 -16.65 18.90
N ALA A 256 -29.50 -16.46 17.94
CA ALA A 256 -30.90 -16.16 18.24
C ALA A 256 -31.63 -17.37 18.87
N ASP A 257 -31.29 -18.59 18.45
CA ASP A 257 -31.86 -19.82 19.00
C ASP A 257 -31.30 -20.11 20.39
N GLU A 258 -30.03 -19.82 20.64
CA GLU A 258 -29.42 -19.89 21.97
C GLU A 258 -30.09 -18.89 22.94
N PHE A 259 -30.40 -17.68 22.46
CA PHE A 259 -31.12 -16.67 23.24
C PHE A 259 -32.58 -17.02 23.55
N LYS A 260 -33.23 -17.81 22.67
CA LYS A 260 -34.61 -18.28 22.87
C LYS A 260 -34.69 -19.52 23.76
N ASN A 261 -33.69 -20.38 23.72
CA ASN A 261 -33.64 -21.64 24.49
C ASN A 261 -32.93 -21.49 25.84
N GLY A 262 -32.24 -20.38 26.11
CA GLY A 262 -31.56 -20.06 27.37
C GLY A 262 -32.45 -19.50 28.49
N LYS A 263 -33.74 -19.85 28.55
CA LYS A 263 -34.66 -19.52 29.66
C LYS A 263 -35.23 -20.76 30.32
#